data_AF-A0A9D9K328-F1
#
_entry.id   AF-A0A9D9K328-F1
#
_cell.length_a   1.000
_cell.length_b   1.000
_cell.length_c   1.000
_cell.angle_alpha   90.00
_cell.angle_beta   90.00
_cell.angle_gamma   90.00
#
_symmetry.space_group_name_H-M   'P 1'
#
loop_
_entity.id
_entity.type
_entity.pdbx_description
1 polymer ?
#
loop_
_entity_poly.entity_id
_entity_poly.type
_entity_poly.pdbx_seq_one_letter_code
_entity_poly.pdbx_strand_id
1 'polypeptide(L)'
;MSRRRSRHSPDAGSAIGALLLIGLIGFRPFWQTVTNLALPWQIVAAVLIFSVAFVILWFLRLLIRHARQRSLLRKELYALTPAEFEERVLPLLKDLGWSHLRLRGGSGDRGVDLEGEFQGLRYIVQCKRYTKPVQPSMVRDLVGALHIQKADRALLVTTSSFTPQGYAEARDQAVELWDGTILEQKISEAARLREDPTRRQAVQRRRLATFITLVVINGLSVLSAFAIAGPPSSVPPTIRTAPTPPPESIAGSPLGRTASSLSLPTQAPPSEEPQPTAQPTPTAAPTERVVPTTTVVNGGNVRAAPNMRGTVLDQVHAGEIVELLGRSADGNWLYIRNPRGQVGWTHRTLLNLATGIDKRLEVVAP
;
A
#
# COMPACT_ATOMS: atom_id res chain seq x y z
N MET A 1 4.68 -37.82 -28.24
CA MET A 1 5.58 -37.58 -27.09
C MET A 1 5.89 -36.09 -26.95
N SER A 2 5.22 -35.35 -26.06
CA SER A 2 5.48 -33.92 -25.85
C SER A 2 6.38 -33.69 -24.62
N ARG A 3 7.64 -33.32 -24.83
CA ARG A 3 8.58 -32.98 -23.73
C ARG A 3 8.15 -31.68 -23.04
N ARG A 4 7.47 -31.81 -21.90
CA ARG A 4 7.08 -30.70 -21.02
C ARG A 4 8.34 -30.09 -20.37
N ARG A 5 8.85 -28.98 -20.89
CA ARG A 5 9.95 -28.22 -20.26
C ARG A 5 9.51 -27.74 -18.88
N SER A 6 10.11 -28.27 -17.82
CA SER A 6 9.97 -27.74 -16.47
C SER A 6 10.63 -26.36 -16.39
N ARG A 7 9.86 -25.33 -16.06
CA ARG A 7 10.44 -24.05 -15.62
C ARG A 7 10.93 -24.25 -14.19
N HIS A 8 12.24 -24.22 -13.99
CA HIS A 8 12.83 -24.11 -12.67
C HIS A 8 12.39 -22.77 -12.04
N SER A 9 11.55 -22.84 -11.02
CA SER A 9 11.36 -21.70 -10.11
C SER A 9 12.66 -21.51 -9.32
N PRO A 10 13.22 -20.30 -9.21
CA PRO A 10 14.41 -20.09 -8.39
C PRO A 10 14.11 -20.45 -6.93
N ASP A 11 14.84 -21.42 -6.39
CA ASP A 11 14.63 -21.87 -5.01
C ASP A 11 14.84 -20.72 -4.04
N ALA A 12 13.96 -20.58 -3.04
CA ALA A 12 14.00 -19.48 -2.09
C ALA A 12 15.35 -19.36 -1.36
N GLY A 13 16.07 -20.47 -1.18
CA GLY A 13 17.44 -20.49 -0.65
C GLY A 13 18.45 -19.72 -1.51
N SER A 14 18.32 -19.74 -2.84
CA SER A 14 19.19 -19.00 -3.76
C SER A 14 18.99 -17.48 -3.63
N ALA A 15 17.74 -17.03 -3.48
CA ALA A 15 17.41 -15.62 -3.28
C ALA A 15 17.92 -15.10 -1.92
N ILE A 16 17.80 -15.90 -0.86
CA ILE A 16 18.35 -15.58 0.46
C ILE A 16 19.89 -15.51 0.40
N GLY A 17 20.55 -16.48 -0.25
CA GLY A 17 22.00 -16.47 -0.45
C GLY A 17 22.50 -15.24 -1.23
N ALA A 18 21.81 -14.85 -2.29
CA ALA A 18 22.12 -13.65 -3.06
C ALA A 18 21.99 -12.36 -2.24
N LEU A 19 20.93 -12.24 -1.43
CA LEU A 19 20.73 -11.08 -0.53
C LEU A 19 21.80 -11.00 0.57
N LEU A 20 22.22 -12.13 1.13
CA LEU A 20 23.32 -12.18 2.09
C LEU A 20 24.67 -11.78 1.46
N LEU A 21 24.94 -12.23 0.24
CA LEU A 21 26.14 -11.83 -0.52
C LEU A 21 26.16 -10.34 -0.85
N ILE A 22 25.04 -9.77 -1.34
CA ILE A 22 24.89 -8.33 -1.57
C ILE A 22 25.10 -7.55 -0.26
N GLY A 23 24.54 -8.05 0.85
CA GLY A 23 24.76 -7.52 2.19
C GLY A 23 26.24 -7.50 2.58
N LEU A 24 26.96 -8.62 2.44
CA LEU A 24 28.39 -8.73 2.75
C LEU A 24 29.26 -7.80 1.90
N ILE A 25 28.97 -7.70 0.60
CA ILE A 25 29.72 -6.85 -0.35
C ILE A 25 29.52 -5.37 -0.02
N GLY A 26 28.28 -4.94 0.30
CA GLY A 26 28.00 -3.57 0.73
C GLY A 26 28.47 -3.24 2.15
N PHE A 27 28.49 -4.22 3.05
CA PHE A 27 28.85 -4.03 4.46
C PHE A 27 30.31 -3.64 4.66
N ARG A 28 31.24 -4.23 3.89
CA ARG A 28 32.69 -3.96 4.04
C ARG A 28 33.08 -2.49 3.81
N PRO A 29 32.77 -1.84 2.66
CA PRO A 29 33.11 -0.43 2.43
C PRO A 29 32.32 0.51 3.35
N PHE A 30 31.08 0.17 3.70
CA PHE A 30 30.30 0.91 4.69
C PHE A 30 30.97 0.88 6.07
N TRP A 31 31.38 -0.30 6.55
CA TRP A 31 32.05 -0.46 7.85
C TRP A 31 33.39 0.27 7.89
N GLN A 32 34.19 0.20 6.83
CA GLN A 32 35.42 0.97 6.69
C GLN A 32 35.17 2.48 6.74
N THR A 33 34.09 2.96 6.11
CA THR A 33 33.67 4.36 6.19
C THR A 33 33.36 4.74 7.65
N VAL A 34 32.55 3.92 8.35
CA VAL A 34 32.19 4.13 9.77
C VAL A 34 33.42 4.17 10.68
N THR A 35 34.38 3.24 10.52
CA THR A 35 35.60 3.22 11.34
C THR A 35 36.54 4.39 11.08
N ASN A 36 36.42 5.07 9.93
CA ASN A 36 37.21 6.25 9.60
C ASN A 36 36.63 7.55 10.19
N LEU A 37 35.41 7.54 10.73
CA LEU A 37 34.91 8.69 11.50
C LEU A 37 35.59 8.78 12.87
N ALA A 38 35.67 10.00 13.41
CA ALA A 38 36.09 10.22 14.79
C ALA A 38 35.20 9.45 15.78
N LEU A 39 35.79 8.97 16.88
CA LEU A 39 35.15 8.19 17.95
C LEU A 39 33.73 8.66 18.36
N PRO A 40 33.44 9.95 18.61
CA PRO A 40 32.07 10.40 18.92
C PRO A 40 31.03 10.01 17.85
N TRP A 41 31.37 10.10 16.57
CA TRP A 41 30.47 9.76 15.47
C TRP A 41 30.31 8.24 15.28
N GLN A 42 31.32 7.45 15.64
CA GLN A 42 31.19 5.98 15.70
C GLN A 42 30.14 5.56 16.72
N ILE A 43 30.09 6.22 17.88
CA ILE A 43 29.09 5.97 18.93
C ILE A 43 27.67 6.32 18.43
N VAL A 44 27.51 7.46 17.73
CA VAL A 44 26.24 7.84 17.10
C VAL A 44 25.77 6.79 16.10
N ALA A 45 26.66 6.34 15.20
CA ALA A 45 26.35 5.32 14.21
C ALA A 45 25.90 4.00 14.88
N ALA A 46 26.59 3.57 15.93
CA ALA A 46 26.22 2.38 16.71
C ALA A 46 24.82 2.52 17.35
N VAL A 47 24.54 3.64 18.03
CA VAL A 47 23.23 3.90 18.68
C VAL A 47 22.08 3.90 17.66
N LEU A 48 22.29 4.50 16.48
CA LEU A 48 21.32 4.49 15.38
C LEU A 48 21.08 3.07 14.85
N ILE A 49 22.15 2.30 14.61
CA ILE A 49 22.04 0.90 14.14
C ILE A 49 21.27 0.04 15.16
N PHE A 50 21.59 0.13 16.45
CA PHE A 50 20.85 -0.60 17.49
C PHE A 50 19.38 -0.16 17.59
N SER A 51 19.09 1.13 17.42
CA SER A 51 17.71 1.65 17.43
C SER A 51 16.89 1.14 16.24
N VAL A 52 17.47 1.14 15.04
CA VAL A 52 16.85 0.58 13.84
C VAL A 52 16.65 -0.93 13.98
N ALA A 53 17.65 -1.66 14.46
CA ALA A 53 17.55 -3.10 14.72
C ALA A 53 16.46 -3.43 15.75
N PHE A 54 16.31 -2.63 16.82
CA PHE A 54 15.24 -2.79 17.79
C PHE A 54 13.85 -2.60 17.18
N VAL A 55 13.64 -1.58 16.34
CA VAL A 55 12.37 -1.34 15.64
C VAL A 55 12.06 -2.49 14.67
N ILE A 56 13.05 -2.97 13.91
CA ILE A 56 12.90 -4.12 13.00
C ILE A 56 12.53 -5.38 13.79
N LEU A 57 13.23 -5.70 14.89
CA LEU A 57 12.92 -6.84 15.74
C LEU A 57 11.55 -6.74 16.41
N TRP A 58 11.13 -5.55 16.81
CA TRP A 58 9.79 -5.29 17.32
C TRP A 58 8.72 -5.53 16.24
N PHE A 59 8.94 -5.04 15.03
CA PHE A 59 8.02 -5.22 13.90
C PHE A 59 7.93 -6.68 13.44
N LEU A 60 9.07 -7.38 13.33
CA LEU A 60 9.11 -8.82 13.07
C LEU A 60 8.35 -9.61 14.15
N ARG A 61 8.57 -9.29 15.44
CA ARG A 61 7.79 -9.88 16.55
C ARG A 61 6.31 -9.56 16.46
N LEU A 62 5.92 -8.36 16.01
CA LEU A 62 4.52 -7.97 15.80
C LEU A 62 3.87 -8.78 14.68
N LEU A 63 4.52 -8.90 13.52
CA LEU A 63 4.07 -9.73 12.40
C LEU A 63 3.93 -11.21 12.81
N ILE A 64 4.95 -11.77 13.49
CA ILE A 64 4.92 -13.15 14.00
C ILE A 64 3.80 -13.34 15.02
N ARG A 65 3.56 -12.37 15.92
CA ARG A 65 2.45 -12.41 16.89
C ARG A 65 1.09 -12.43 16.19
N HIS A 66 0.86 -11.55 15.21
CA HIS A 66 -0.38 -11.53 14.44
C HIS A 66 -0.60 -12.84 13.66
N ALA A 67 0.44 -13.37 12.99
CA ALA A 67 0.36 -14.64 12.29
C ALA A 67 0.06 -15.82 13.24
N ARG A 68 0.70 -15.86 14.42
CA ARG A 68 0.46 -16.88 15.45
C ARG A 68 -0.96 -16.79 16.03
N GLN A 69 -1.46 -15.59 16.34
CA GLN A 69 -2.82 -15.41 16.88
C GLN A 69 -3.88 -15.90 15.88
N ARG A 70 -3.75 -15.56 14.59
CA ARG A 70 -4.64 -16.09 13.54
C ARG A 70 -4.56 -17.60 13.43
N SER A 71 -3.36 -18.18 13.45
CA SER A 71 -3.16 -19.64 13.41
C SER A 71 -3.82 -20.37 14.58
N LEU A 72 -3.73 -19.82 15.80
CA LEU A 72 -4.37 -20.39 16.99
C LEU A 72 -5.90 -20.26 16.91
N LEU A 73 -6.42 -19.08 16.58
CA LEU A 73 -7.86 -18.84 16.46
C LEU A 73 -8.50 -19.77 15.42
N ARG A 74 -7.86 -19.98 14.26
CA ARG A 74 -8.34 -20.94 13.26
C ARG A 74 -8.33 -22.38 13.77
N LYS A 75 -7.30 -22.79 14.52
CA LYS A 75 -7.24 -24.13 15.13
C LYS A 75 -8.37 -24.33 16.13
N GLU A 76 -8.64 -23.33 16.97
CA GLU A 76 -9.78 -23.35 17.89
C GLU A 76 -11.11 -23.49 17.12
N LEU A 77 -11.35 -22.64 16.11
CA LEU A 77 -12.56 -22.67 15.28
C LEU A 77 -12.75 -23.97 14.48
N TYR A 78 -11.66 -24.64 14.06
CA TYR A 78 -11.73 -25.96 13.41
C TYR A 78 -11.86 -27.13 14.39
N ALA A 79 -11.49 -26.95 15.67
CA ALA A 79 -11.67 -27.95 16.71
C ALA A 79 -13.12 -28.04 17.20
N LEU A 80 -13.92 -26.98 17.02
CA LEU A 80 -15.35 -26.96 17.36
C LEU A 80 -16.16 -27.94 16.49
N THR A 81 -17.14 -28.58 17.12
CA THR A 81 -18.26 -29.23 16.44
C THR A 81 -19.13 -28.19 15.70
N PRO A 82 -20.02 -28.59 14.78
CA PRO A 82 -20.90 -27.64 14.08
C PRO A 82 -21.80 -26.86 15.05
N ALA A 83 -22.42 -27.54 16.02
CA ALA A 83 -23.29 -26.92 17.02
C ALA A 83 -22.53 -25.94 17.93
N GLU A 84 -21.34 -26.32 18.44
CA GLU A 84 -20.51 -25.39 19.22
C GLU A 84 -20.07 -24.17 18.40
N PHE A 85 -19.93 -24.30 17.09
CA PHE A 85 -19.64 -23.17 16.20
C PHE A 85 -20.85 -22.23 16.06
N GLU A 86 -22.05 -22.78 15.89
CA GLU A 86 -23.31 -22.02 15.89
C GLU A 86 -23.51 -21.26 17.22
N GLU A 87 -23.35 -21.96 18.34
CA GLU A 87 -23.39 -21.37 19.69
C GLU A 87 -22.30 -20.32 19.92
N ARG A 88 -21.10 -20.49 19.33
CA ARG A 88 -19.99 -19.52 19.43
C ARG A 88 -20.24 -18.24 18.63
N VAL A 89 -21.04 -18.28 17.56
CA VAL A 89 -21.35 -17.09 16.75
C VAL A 89 -22.37 -16.18 17.47
N LEU A 90 -23.30 -16.72 18.26
CA LEU A 90 -24.26 -15.89 19.02
C LEU A 90 -23.62 -14.82 19.93
N PRO A 91 -22.68 -15.14 20.85
CA PRO A 91 -22.03 -14.12 21.69
C PRO A 91 -21.13 -13.19 20.87
N LEU A 92 -20.56 -13.64 19.75
CA LEU A 92 -19.80 -12.80 18.83
C LEU A 92 -20.68 -11.71 18.21
N LEU A 93 -21.87 -12.06 17.70
CA LEU A 93 -22.81 -11.07 17.16
C LEU A 93 -23.28 -10.09 18.25
N LYS A 94 -23.52 -10.59 19.47
CA LYS A 94 -23.88 -9.75 20.62
C LYS A 94 -22.80 -8.70 20.95
N ASP A 95 -21.52 -9.07 20.91
CA ASP A 95 -20.40 -8.15 21.12
C ASP A 95 -20.30 -7.07 20.02
N LEU A 96 -20.74 -7.41 18.80
CA LEU A 96 -20.77 -6.52 17.65
C LEU A 96 -22.02 -5.61 17.64
N GLY A 97 -22.81 -5.61 18.72
CA GLY A 97 -23.98 -4.73 18.88
C GLY A 97 -25.28 -5.26 18.28
N TRP A 98 -25.38 -6.56 17.99
CA TRP A 98 -26.62 -7.16 17.51
C TRP A 98 -27.62 -7.36 18.66
N SER A 99 -28.90 -7.17 18.35
CA SER A 99 -30.02 -7.25 19.30
C SER A 99 -30.97 -8.39 18.92
N HIS A 100 -31.88 -8.74 19.84
CA HIS A 100 -32.92 -9.77 19.64
C HIS A 100 -32.44 -11.15 19.15
N LEU A 101 -31.15 -11.47 19.37
CA LEU A 101 -30.52 -12.73 18.95
C LEU A 101 -31.18 -13.95 19.59
N ARG A 102 -31.50 -14.95 18.77
CA ARG A 102 -32.02 -16.26 19.17
C ARG A 102 -31.35 -17.37 18.37
N LEU A 103 -31.01 -18.47 19.03
CA LEU A 103 -30.68 -19.74 18.37
C LEU A 103 -31.97 -20.36 17.84
N ARG A 104 -31.97 -20.82 16.58
CA ARG A 104 -32.84 -21.90 16.16
C ARG A 104 -32.11 -23.21 16.41
N GLY A 105 -32.85 -24.26 16.77
CA GLY A 105 -32.29 -25.58 16.97
C GLY A 105 -33.30 -26.67 16.65
N GLY A 106 -33.04 -27.44 15.60
CA GLY A 106 -33.84 -28.60 15.23
C GLY A 106 -33.66 -29.04 13.78
N SER A 107 -34.00 -30.30 13.51
CA SER A 107 -34.19 -30.78 12.14
C SER A 107 -35.51 -30.26 11.58
N GLY A 108 -35.48 -29.05 11.03
CA GLY A 108 -36.68 -28.37 10.48
C GLY A 108 -36.42 -26.91 10.08
N ASP A 109 -35.34 -26.32 10.58
CA ASP A 109 -35.05 -24.89 10.55
C ASP A 109 -34.68 -24.32 9.16
N ARG A 110 -34.78 -25.15 8.12
CA ARG A 110 -34.41 -24.85 6.71
C ARG A 110 -33.01 -24.25 6.57
N GLY A 111 -32.10 -24.62 7.48
CA GLY A 111 -30.71 -24.20 7.51
C GLY A 111 -30.46 -22.79 8.07
N VAL A 112 -31.43 -22.18 8.77
CA VAL A 112 -31.18 -20.95 9.53
C VAL A 112 -30.88 -21.32 10.98
N ASP A 113 -29.68 -20.97 11.43
CA ASP A 113 -29.14 -21.42 12.70
C ASP A 113 -29.31 -20.33 13.79
N LEU A 114 -29.30 -19.04 13.41
CA LEU A 114 -29.67 -17.92 14.30
C LEU A 114 -30.64 -16.94 13.60
N GLU A 115 -31.45 -16.24 14.39
CA GLU A 115 -32.18 -15.03 13.97
C GLU A 115 -31.85 -13.86 14.90
N GLY A 116 -31.90 -12.62 14.41
CA GLY A 116 -31.64 -11.43 15.21
C GLY A 116 -31.85 -10.13 14.44
N GLU A 117 -31.45 -9.02 15.04
CA GLU A 117 -31.61 -7.68 14.46
C GLU A 117 -30.32 -6.87 14.57
N PHE A 118 -29.95 -6.19 13.48
CA PHE A 118 -28.80 -5.31 13.41
C PHE A 118 -29.17 -4.04 12.64
N GLN A 119 -28.92 -2.87 13.25
CA GLN A 119 -29.22 -1.55 12.67
C GLN A 119 -30.69 -1.38 12.21
N GLY A 120 -31.66 -1.98 12.93
CA GLY A 120 -33.09 -1.92 12.59
C GLY A 120 -33.54 -2.88 11.50
N LEU A 121 -32.65 -3.74 10.99
CA LEU A 121 -32.96 -4.76 9.99
C LEU A 121 -32.96 -6.15 10.61
N ARG A 122 -33.94 -6.99 10.25
CA ARG A 122 -34.02 -8.39 10.68
C ARG A 122 -33.11 -9.26 9.82
N TYR A 123 -32.21 -9.96 10.50
CA TYR A 123 -31.25 -10.87 9.89
C TYR A 123 -31.58 -12.32 10.24
N ILE A 124 -31.43 -13.20 9.25
CA ILE A 124 -31.24 -14.65 9.47
C ILE A 124 -29.76 -14.99 9.29
N VAL A 125 -29.24 -15.89 10.10
CA VAL A 125 -27.83 -16.29 10.07
C VAL A 125 -27.73 -17.79 9.87
N GLN A 126 -26.87 -18.19 8.94
CA GLN A 126 -26.46 -19.57 8.75
C GLN A 126 -24.95 -19.70 9.00
N CYS A 127 -24.57 -20.69 9.78
CA CYS A 127 -23.23 -20.97 10.24
C CYS A 127 -22.77 -22.32 9.64
N LYS A 128 -21.64 -22.35 8.95
CA LYS A 128 -21.09 -23.56 8.32
C LYS A 128 -19.60 -23.72 8.62
N ARG A 129 -19.30 -24.47 9.69
CA ARG A 129 -17.95 -24.92 10.06
C ARG A 129 -17.42 -25.90 9.01
N TYR A 130 -16.73 -25.41 7.99
CA TYR A 130 -16.18 -26.23 6.89
C TYR A 130 -14.67 -26.03 6.74
N THR A 131 -14.02 -26.96 6.03
CA THR A 131 -12.60 -26.86 5.63
C THR A 131 -12.43 -26.64 4.12
N LYS A 132 -13.38 -27.13 3.31
CA LYS A 132 -13.45 -26.91 1.86
C LYS A 132 -14.30 -25.67 1.54
N PRO A 133 -14.07 -24.98 0.40
CA PRO A 133 -14.87 -23.82 0.03
C PRO A 133 -16.37 -24.12 -0.10
N VAL A 134 -17.20 -23.22 0.44
CA VAL A 134 -18.66 -23.29 0.40
C VAL A 134 -19.15 -23.15 -1.04
N GLN A 135 -20.07 -24.04 -1.41
CA GLN A 135 -20.64 -24.10 -2.75
C GLN A 135 -21.73 -23.04 -2.96
N PRO A 136 -21.94 -22.58 -4.20
CA PRO A 136 -22.90 -21.51 -4.50
C PRO A 136 -24.35 -21.88 -4.14
N SER A 137 -24.71 -23.17 -4.22
CA SER A 137 -26.02 -23.67 -3.79
C SER A 137 -26.41 -23.21 -2.38
N MET A 138 -25.46 -23.15 -1.44
CA MET A 138 -25.75 -22.73 -0.06
C MET A 138 -26.17 -21.26 0.03
N VAL A 139 -25.64 -20.39 -0.86
CA VAL A 139 -26.07 -18.99 -0.96
C VAL A 139 -27.51 -18.95 -1.46
N ARG A 140 -27.84 -19.71 -2.51
CA ARG A 140 -29.21 -19.79 -3.05
C ARG A 140 -30.22 -20.37 -2.06
N ASP A 141 -29.84 -21.40 -1.30
CA ASP A 141 -30.69 -22.00 -0.26
C ASP A 141 -30.99 -20.97 0.83
N LEU A 142 -29.99 -20.18 1.25
CA LEU A 142 -30.16 -19.11 2.24
C LEU A 142 -30.99 -17.92 1.70
N VAL A 143 -30.83 -17.55 0.43
CA VAL A 143 -31.71 -16.58 -0.25
C VAL A 143 -33.16 -17.09 -0.25
N GLY A 144 -33.38 -18.38 -0.50
CA GLY A 144 -34.71 -18.99 -0.38
C GLY A 144 -35.27 -18.88 1.04
N ALA A 145 -34.46 -19.18 2.06
CA ALA A 145 -34.83 -19.06 3.46
C ALA A 145 -35.16 -17.60 3.87
N LEU A 146 -34.43 -16.60 3.36
CA LEU A 146 -34.68 -15.17 3.59
C LEU A 146 -36.11 -14.78 3.20
N HIS A 147 -36.52 -15.14 1.99
CA HIS A 147 -37.86 -14.83 1.47
C HIS A 147 -38.96 -15.56 2.27
N ILE A 148 -38.74 -16.83 2.62
CA ILE A 148 -39.69 -17.64 3.41
C ILE A 148 -39.87 -17.07 4.83
N GLN A 149 -38.78 -16.62 5.47
CA GLN A 149 -38.79 -16.12 6.85
C GLN A 149 -39.12 -14.62 6.95
N LYS A 150 -39.28 -13.93 5.80
CA LYS A 150 -39.50 -12.48 5.68
C LYS A 150 -38.46 -11.69 6.51
N ALA A 151 -37.20 -12.03 6.30
CA ALA A 151 -36.06 -11.29 6.84
C ALA A 151 -35.58 -10.24 5.82
N ASP A 152 -35.06 -9.12 6.29
CA ASP A 152 -34.57 -8.05 5.42
C ASP A 152 -33.21 -8.41 4.81
N ARG A 153 -32.39 -9.17 5.55
CA ARG A 153 -31.06 -9.64 5.15
C ARG A 153 -30.76 -11.03 5.68
N ALA A 154 -29.75 -11.67 5.10
CA ALA A 154 -29.16 -12.89 5.60
C ALA A 154 -27.64 -12.76 5.76
N LEU A 155 -27.07 -13.60 6.61
CA LEU A 155 -25.64 -13.67 6.87
C LEU A 155 -25.18 -15.13 6.82
N LEU A 156 -24.24 -15.46 5.93
CA LEU A 156 -23.63 -16.78 5.83
C LEU A 156 -22.21 -16.74 6.39
N VAL A 157 -21.99 -17.40 7.53
CA VAL A 157 -20.72 -17.44 8.24
C VAL A 157 -20.02 -18.78 8.03
N THR A 158 -18.75 -18.78 7.62
CA THR A 158 -17.95 -20.01 7.51
C THR A 158 -16.55 -19.85 8.06
N THR A 159 -16.00 -20.95 8.59
CA THR A 159 -14.57 -21.06 8.93
C THR A 159 -13.68 -21.34 7.71
N SER A 160 -14.26 -21.48 6.51
CA SER A 160 -13.56 -21.73 5.24
C SER A 160 -13.50 -20.48 4.35
N SER A 161 -13.80 -20.63 3.06
CA SER A 161 -13.94 -19.55 2.07
C SER A 161 -15.13 -19.85 1.17
N PHE A 162 -15.62 -18.87 0.42
CA PHE A 162 -16.60 -19.13 -0.62
C PHE A 162 -15.91 -19.41 -1.96
N THR A 163 -16.56 -20.21 -2.81
CA THR A 163 -16.16 -20.33 -4.22
C THR A 163 -16.32 -18.98 -4.94
N PRO A 164 -15.56 -18.70 -6.02
CA PRO A 164 -15.74 -17.48 -6.82
C PRO A 164 -17.17 -17.30 -7.34
N GLN A 165 -17.85 -18.41 -7.68
CA GLN A 165 -19.26 -18.39 -8.06
C GLN A 165 -20.18 -18.12 -6.86
N GLY A 166 -19.86 -18.60 -5.65
CA GLY A 166 -20.62 -18.26 -4.44
C GLY A 166 -20.56 -16.77 -4.11
N TYR A 167 -19.40 -16.14 -4.29
CA TYR A 167 -19.27 -14.67 -4.20
C TYR A 167 -20.07 -13.95 -5.30
N ALA A 168 -20.12 -14.49 -6.52
CA ALA A 168 -20.92 -13.91 -7.60
C ALA A 168 -22.44 -14.03 -7.35
N GLU A 169 -22.91 -15.19 -6.87
CA GLU A 169 -24.33 -15.43 -6.55
C GLU A 169 -24.83 -14.56 -5.38
N ALA A 170 -23.96 -14.08 -4.49
CA ALA A 170 -24.32 -13.18 -3.41
C ALA A 170 -24.35 -11.68 -3.78
N ARG A 171 -23.67 -11.26 -4.87
CA ARG A 171 -23.40 -9.84 -5.18
C ARG A 171 -24.66 -8.98 -5.27
N ASP A 172 -25.71 -9.51 -5.88
CA ASP A 172 -26.97 -8.80 -6.15
C ASP A 172 -28.12 -9.32 -5.26
N GLN A 173 -27.78 -9.89 -4.10
CA GLN A 173 -28.72 -10.48 -3.14
C GLN A 173 -28.58 -9.81 -1.77
N ALA A 174 -29.63 -9.90 -0.95
CA ALA A 174 -29.62 -9.41 0.43
C ALA A 174 -28.84 -10.34 1.39
N VAL A 175 -27.68 -10.86 0.97
CA VAL A 175 -26.88 -11.85 1.71
C VAL A 175 -25.46 -11.34 1.91
N GLU A 176 -25.05 -11.24 3.17
CA GLU A 176 -23.67 -10.96 3.55
C GLU A 176 -22.88 -12.28 3.73
N LEU A 177 -21.64 -12.32 3.26
CA LEU A 177 -20.77 -13.49 3.32
C LEU A 177 -19.60 -13.23 4.28
N TRP A 178 -19.53 -13.94 5.40
CA TRP A 178 -18.39 -13.92 6.31
C TRP A 178 -17.55 -15.19 6.09
N ASP A 179 -16.47 -15.04 5.33
CA ASP A 179 -15.46 -16.09 5.20
C ASP A 179 -14.57 -16.17 6.46
N GLY A 180 -13.66 -17.14 6.52
CA GLY A 180 -12.76 -17.28 7.66
C GLY A 180 -11.91 -16.04 7.93
N THR A 181 -11.59 -15.26 6.89
CA THR A 181 -10.81 -14.01 7.01
C THR A 181 -11.64 -12.90 7.65
N ILE A 182 -12.89 -12.73 7.21
CA ILE A 182 -13.84 -11.75 7.76
C ILE A 182 -14.24 -12.15 9.17
N LEU A 183 -14.45 -13.44 9.43
CA LEU A 183 -14.74 -13.98 10.76
C LEU A 183 -13.59 -13.72 11.75
N GLU A 184 -12.33 -13.94 11.36
CA GLU A 184 -11.16 -13.57 12.17
C GLU A 184 -11.12 -12.06 12.48
N GLN A 185 -11.48 -11.21 11.50
CA GLN A 185 -11.57 -9.76 11.70
C GLN A 185 -12.69 -9.38 12.67
N LYS A 186 -13.89 -9.97 12.51
CA LYS A 186 -15.06 -9.74 13.35
C LYS A 186 -14.85 -10.22 14.80
N ILE A 187 -14.18 -11.36 15.00
CA ILE A 187 -13.74 -11.81 16.33
C ILE A 187 -12.73 -10.82 16.93
N SER A 188 -11.81 -10.30 16.13
CA SER A 188 -10.85 -9.27 16.58
C SER A 188 -11.54 -7.94 16.90
N GLU A 189 -12.62 -7.59 16.20
CA GLU A 189 -13.45 -6.40 16.42
C GLU A 189 -14.29 -6.53 17.69
N ALA A 190 -14.97 -7.66 17.90
CA ALA A 190 -15.68 -7.99 19.14
C ALA A 190 -14.77 -7.99 20.37
N ALA A 191 -13.61 -8.66 20.28
CA ALA A 191 -12.59 -8.62 21.34
C ALA A 191 -12.11 -7.19 21.61
N ARG A 192 -12.07 -6.32 20.58
CA ARG A 192 -11.79 -4.90 20.73
C ARG A 192 -12.95 -4.14 21.38
N LEU A 193 -14.21 -4.44 21.11
CA LEU A 193 -15.33 -3.73 21.74
C LEU A 193 -15.45 -4.10 23.24
N ARG A 194 -15.03 -5.32 23.62
CA ARG A 194 -14.89 -5.77 25.02
C ARG A 194 -13.72 -5.15 25.79
N GLU A 195 -12.71 -4.57 25.13
CA GLU A 195 -11.54 -4.00 25.81
C GLU A 195 -11.84 -2.60 26.39
N ASP A 196 -11.74 -2.50 27.71
CA ASP A 196 -11.82 -1.22 28.46
C ASP A 196 -10.89 -0.14 27.83
N PRO A 197 -11.42 1.06 27.50
CA PRO A 197 -10.62 2.16 26.99
C PRO A 197 -9.44 2.57 27.89
N THR A 198 -9.53 2.40 29.21
CA THR A 198 -8.43 2.73 30.14
C THR A 198 -7.20 1.85 29.90
N ARG A 199 -7.40 0.53 29.74
CA ARG A 199 -6.35 -0.45 29.44
C ARG A 199 -5.66 -0.14 28.11
N ARG A 200 -6.42 0.34 27.13
CA ARG A 200 -5.92 0.74 25.81
C ARG A 200 -5.07 1.98 25.86
N GLN A 201 -5.55 3.02 26.54
CA GLN A 201 -4.79 4.24 26.78
C GLN A 201 -3.49 3.93 27.54
N ALA A 202 -3.51 3.03 28.54
CA ALA A 202 -2.31 2.59 29.24
C ALA A 202 -1.29 1.89 28.31
N VAL A 203 -1.74 1.00 27.40
CA VAL A 203 -0.87 0.36 26.41
C VAL A 203 -0.32 1.37 25.39
N GLN A 204 -1.16 2.30 24.91
CA GLN A 204 -0.73 3.38 24.00
C GLN A 204 0.29 4.30 24.66
N ARG A 205 0.06 4.75 25.90
CA ARG A 205 1.00 5.56 26.69
C ARG A 205 2.34 4.85 26.89
N ARG A 206 2.34 3.54 27.19
CA ARG A 206 3.58 2.75 27.28
C ARG A 206 4.35 2.71 25.95
N ARG A 207 3.66 2.49 24.83
CA ARG A 207 4.28 2.51 23.49
C ARG A 207 4.84 3.90 23.13
N LEU A 208 4.08 4.96 23.42
CA LEU A 208 4.50 6.34 23.19
C LEU A 208 5.72 6.70 24.06
N ALA A 209 5.73 6.31 25.33
CA ALA A 209 6.88 6.50 26.21
C ALA A 209 8.12 5.79 25.66
N THR A 210 8.02 4.51 25.26
CA THR A 210 9.15 3.79 24.63
C THR A 210 9.65 4.47 23.35
N PHE A 211 8.73 4.98 22.52
CA PHE A 211 9.09 5.73 21.31
C PHE A 211 9.82 7.04 21.63
N ILE A 212 9.30 7.83 22.58
CA ILE A 212 9.94 9.07 23.04
C ILE A 212 11.32 8.77 23.63
N THR A 213 11.46 7.73 24.47
CA THR A 213 12.77 7.30 25.01
C THR A 213 13.76 6.97 23.90
N LEU A 214 13.35 6.26 22.84
CA LEU A 214 14.23 5.98 21.69
C LEU A 214 14.63 7.26 20.94
N VAL A 215 13.69 8.18 20.70
CA VAL A 215 14.00 9.47 20.04
C VAL A 215 14.97 10.30 20.89
N VAL A 216 14.74 10.38 22.20
CA VAL A 216 15.61 11.10 23.15
C VAL A 216 17.02 10.48 23.18
N ILE A 217 17.16 9.15 23.22
CA ILE A 217 18.47 8.48 23.20
C ILE A 217 19.25 8.80 21.91
N ASN A 218 18.59 8.78 20.76
CA ASN A 218 19.24 9.12 19.48
C ASN A 218 19.55 10.62 19.36
N GLY A 219 18.72 11.49 19.93
CA GLY A 219 19.00 12.93 20.00
C GLY A 219 20.20 13.26 20.90
N LEU A 220 20.28 12.64 22.08
CA LEU A 220 21.40 12.85 23.01
C LEU A 220 22.73 12.32 22.45
N SER A 221 22.74 11.21 21.70
CA SER A 221 23.98 10.71 21.10
C SER A 221 24.53 11.67 20.04
N VAL A 222 23.65 12.23 19.18
CA VAL A 222 24.06 13.24 18.18
C VAL A 222 24.55 14.52 18.85
N LEU A 223 23.86 14.99 19.90
CA LEU A 223 24.24 16.21 20.63
C LEU A 223 25.60 16.06 21.33
N SER A 224 25.87 14.91 21.96
CA SER A 224 27.16 14.65 22.61
C SER A 224 28.31 14.52 21.61
N ALA A 225 28.04 13.99 20.40
CA ALA A 225 29.04 13.94 19.35
C ALA A 225 29.47 15.33 18.86
N PHE A 226 28.53 16.25 18.67
CA PHE A 226 28.86 17.66 18.35
C PHE A 226 29.62 18.36 19.48
N ALA A 227 29.28 18.10 20.75
CA ALA A 227 29.97 18.69 21.89
C ALA A 227 31.44 18.23 22.01
N ILE A 228 31.76 16.99 21.59
CA ILE A 228 33.12 16.42 21.64
C ILE A 228 33.92 16.76 20.37
N ALA A 229 33.31 16.69 19.18
CA ALA A 229 33.99 16.93 17.91
C ALA A 229 34.13 18.42 17.54
N GLY A 230 33.33 19.29 18.17
CA GLY A 230 33.18 20.69 17.78
C GLY A 230 32.34 20.88 16.50
N PRO A 231 31.89 22.11 16.23
CA PRO A 231 31.28 22.44 14.94
C PRO A 231 32.32 22.37 13.81
N PRO A 232 31.92 22.01 12.58
CA PRO A 232 32.84 22.02 11.44
C PRO A 232 33.37 23.44 11.21
N SER A 233 34.69 23.58 11.20
CA SER A 233 35.36 24.88 11.07
C SER A 233 35.02 25.54 9.73
N SER A 234 34.32 26.68 9.78
CA SER A 234 33.83 27.42 8.61
C SER A 234 34.90 28.31 7.94
N VAL A 235 36.18 28.09 8.23
CA VAL A 235 37.29 28.91 7.73
C VAL A 235 37.90 28.23 6.49
N PRO A 236 37.70 28.76 5.26
CA PRO A 236 38.43 28.28 4.09
C PRO A 236 39.93 28.59 4.24
N PRO A 237 40.83 27.77 3.68
CA PRO A 237 42.27 27.96 3.85
C PRO A 237 42.73 29.25 3.16
N THR A 238 43.26 30.18 3.96
CA THR A 238 43.95 31.37 3.45
C THR A 238 45.10 30.95 2.55
N ILE A 239 45.00 31.24 1.25
CA ILE A 239 46.07 30.98 0.28
C ILE A 239 47.27 31.84 0.67
N ARG A 240 48.32 31.19 1.18
CA ARG A 240 49.58 31.83 1.57
C ARG A 240 50.39 32.11 0.30
N THR A 241 50.23 33.31 -0.27
CA THR A 241 51.05 33.79 -1.40
C THR A 241 52.53 33.76 -1.03
N ALA A 242 53.32 33.00 -1.78
CA ALA A 242 54.78 32.97 -1.68
C ALA A 242 55.40 34.19 -2.40
N PRO A 243 56.57 34.69 -1.96
CA PRO A 243 57.18 35.90 -2.52
C PRO A 243 57.83 35.66 -3.89
N THR A 244 57.70 36.65 -4.77
CA THR A 244 58.26 36.68 -6.14
C THR A 244 59.74 37.11 -6.13
N PRO A 245 60.63 36.51 -6.93
CA PRO A 245 61.99 37.01 -7.13
C PRO A 245 62.05 38.18 -8.16
N PRO A 246 62.98 39.14 -8.00
CA PRO A 246 63.20 40.27 -8.92
C PRO A 246 64.08 39.90 -10.15
N PRO A 247 64.21 40.78 -11.16
CA PRO A 247 64.39 40.36 -12.56
C PRO A 247 65.81 40.48 -13.13
N GLU A 248 66.03 39.85 -14.28
CA GLU A 248 67.17 40.10 -15.18
C GLU A 248 66.66 40.46 -16.59
N SER A 249 67.30 41.41 -17.25
CA SER A 249 66.87 41.96 -18.55
C SER A 249 67.96 41.81 -19.61
N ILE A 250 67.61 41.56 -20.88
CA ILE A 250 68.23 42.22 -22.06
C ILE A 250 67.17 42.42 -23.18
N ALA A 251 67.33 43.55 -23.87
CA ALA A 251 66.52 44.21 -24.92
C ALA A 251 66.09 43.40 -26.16
N GLY A 252 65.12 43.95 -26.94
CA GLY A 252 64.60 43.34 -28.18
C GLY A 252 63.80 44.20 -29.19
N SER A 253 63.78 45.54 -29.09
CA SER A 253 63.25 46.49 -30.12
C SER A 253 61.73 46.55 -30.45
N PRO A 254 61.22 47.64 -31.09
CA PRO A 254 59.85 48.12 -30.87
C PRO A 254 59.02 48.39 -32.16
N LEU A 255 57.92 49.16 -31.98
CA LEU A 255 56.94 49.73 -32.95
C LEU A 255 55.65 48.88 -33.11
N GLY A 256 54.44 49.39 -32.86
CA GLY A 256 54.01 50.66 -32.25
C GLY A 256 52.58 51.07 -32.68
N ARG A 257 51.93 51.97 -31.90
CA ARG A 257 50.62 52.63 -32.19
C ARG A 257 49.38 51.69 -32.19
N THR A 258 48.15 52.06 -31.83
CA THR A 258 47.51 53.24 -31.19
C THR A 258 46.15 52.74 -30.64
N ALA A 259 45.82 52.90 -29.36
CA ALA A 259 45.05 54.00 -28.76
C ALA A 259 43.49 53.91 -28.90
N SER A 260 42.80 54.13 -27.76
CA SER A 260 41.40 54.62 -27.63
C SER A 260 40.24 53.71 -28.10
N SER A 261 39.02 53.75 -27.53
CA SER A 261 38.52 54.45 -26.31
C SER A 261 37.12 53.96 -25.91
N LEU A 262 36.80 54.07 -24.60
CA LEU A 262 35.49 54.34 -23.96
C LEU A 262 34.18 54.24 -24.79
N SER A 263 33.15 53.55 -24.27
CA SER A 263 31.93 54.18 -23.64
C SER A 263 30.77 53.19 -23.33
N LEU A 264 29.96 53.53 -22.31
CA LEU A 264 28.61 53.01 -21.98
C LEU A 264 27.51 53.73 -22.83
N PRO A 265 26.15 53.58 -22.66
CA PRO A 265 25.33 52.82 -21.68
C PRO A 265 24.06 52.04 -22.19
N THR A 266 23.47 51.26 -21.27
CA THR A 266 22.03 50.99 -20.98
C THR A 266 20.89 51.54 -21.87
N GLN A 267 19.91 50.70 -22.30
CA GLN A 267 18.53 50.58 -21.74
C GLN A 267 17.72 49.38 -22.34
N ALA A 268 16.38 49.35 -22.17
CA ALA A 268 15.53 48.14 -22.01
C ALA A 268 14.46 47.91 -23.15
N PRO A 269 13.55 46.89 -23.10
CA PRO A 269 12.81 46.31 -24.25
C PRO A 269 11.41 46.96 -24.52
N PRO A 270 10.64 46.57 -25.58
CA PRO A 270 9.58 45.52 -25.42
C PRO A 270 9.08 44.75 -26.70
N SER A 271 8.06 43.88 -26.50
CA SER A 271 6.90 43.55 -27.39
C SER A 271 6.88 42.36 -28.40
N GLU A 272 5.64 41.94 -28.70
CA GLU A 272 5.13 40.66 -29.27
C GLU A 272 4.75 40.73 -30.78
N GLU A 273 4.49 39.57 -31.44
CA GLU A 273 3.31 39.32 -32.33
C GLU A 273 3.28 37.86 -32.92
N PRO A 274 2.19 37.36 -33.58
CA PRO A 274 1.83 35.92 -33.60
C PRO A 274 1.64 35.21 -34.99
N GLN A 275 1.41 33.87 -34.91
CA GLN A 275 0.71 32.88 -35.78
C GLN A 275 0.52 33.03 -37.32
N PRO A 276 0.39 31.88 -38.05
CA PRO A 276 -0.93 31.59 -38.66
C PRO A 276 -1.38 30.09 -38.71
N THR A 277 -2.65 29.91 -39.09
CA THR A 277 -3.47 28.68 -39.26
C THR A 277 -3.91 28.49 -40.74
N ALA A 278 -4.50 27.39 -41.24
CA ALA A 278 -4.73 25.98 -40.83
C ALA A 278 -5.23 25.17 -42.06
N GLN A 279 -5.31 23.83 -42.01
CA GLN A 279 -6.08 23.05 -43.02
C GLN A 279 -6.73 21.76 -42.43
N PRO A 280 -8.02 21.47 -42.72
CA PRO A 280 -8.72 20.26 -42.27
C PRO A 280 -8.89 19.19 -43.38
N THR A 281 -8.96 17.90 -43.00
CA THR A 281 -9.42 16.78 -43.87
C THR A 281 -9.82 15.57 -42.98
N PRO A 282 -10.62 14.62 -43.48
CA PRO A 282 -12.08 14.62 -43.41
C PRO A 282 -12.64 13.69 -42.30
N THR A 283 -13.90 13.92 -41.94
CA THR A 283 -14.69 13.09 -41.01
C THR A 283 -14.80 11.63 -41.47
N ALA A 284 -14.18 10.71 -40.72
CA ALA A 284 -14.57 9.30 -40.74
C ALA A 284 -15.81 9.11 -39.84
N ALA A 285 -16.78 8.30 -40.29
CA ALA A 285 -17.95 7.95 -39.50
C ALA A 285 -17.55 7.22 -38.19
N PRO A 286 -18.39 7.23 -37.14
CA PRO A 286 -18.04 6.63 -35.86
C PRO A 286 -18.00 5.10 -35.96
N THR A 287 -16.81 4.54 -36.24
CA THR A 287 -16.52 3.15 -35.89
C THR A 287 -16.53 3.09 -34.37
N GLU A 288 -17.53 2.39 -33.81
CA GLU A 288 -17.73 2.25 -32.38
C GLU A 288 -16.46 1.67 -31.73
N ARG A 289 -15.66 2.53 -31.09
CA ARG A 289 -14.45 2.11 -30.37
C ARG A 289 -14.91 1.27 -29.18
N VAL A 290 -14.79 -0.05 -29.30
CA VAL A 290 -14.94 -0.98 -28.17
C VAL A 290 -13.86 -0.66 -27.15
N VAL A 291 -14.18 0.20 -26.18
CA VAL A 291 -13.24 0.63 -25.13
C VAL A 291 -12.98 -0.58 -24.22
N PRO A 292 -11.72 -1.03 -24.07
CA PRO A 292 -11.44 -2.21 -23.25
C PRO A 292 -11.71 -1.91 -21.78
N THR A 293 -12.60 -2.67 -21.15
CA THR A 293 -12.92 -2.55 -19.73
C THR A 293 -12.09 -3.52 -18.88
N THR A 294 -11.88 -3.17 -17.60
CA THR A 294 -11.22 -4.04 -16.62
C THR A 294 -11.85 -3.89 -15.24
N THR A 295 -11.69 -4.89 -14.38
CA THR A 295 -12.17 -4.85 -13.00
C THR A 295 -11.07 -4.38 -12.05
N VAL A 296 -11.42 -3.49 -11.14
CA VAL A 296 -10.56 -3.01 -10.05
C VAL A 296 -10.38 -4.13 -9.02
N VAL A 297 -9.13 -4.53 -8.74
CA VAL A 297 -8.79 -5.59 -7.76
C VAL A 297 -8.80 -5.02 -6.35
N ASN A 298 -8.16 -3.87 -6.17
CA ASN A 298 -8.04 -3.16 -4.91
C ASN A 298 -8.48 -1.72 -5.14
N GLY A 299 -9.34 -1.20 -4.26
CA GLY A 299 -9.77 0.19 -4.36
C GLY A 299 -8.60 1.17 -4.23
N GLY A 300 -8.72 2.34 -4.85
CA GLY A 300 -7.68 3.36 -4.84
C GLY A 300 -8.01 4.62 -5.62
N ASN A 301 -7.09 5.58 -5.59
CA ASN A 301 -7.33 6.94 -6.05
C ASN A 301 -7.26 7.07 -7.58
N VAL A 302 -8.26 7.74 -8.14
CA VAL A 302 -8.24 8.36 -9.48
C VAL A 302 -7.65 9.77 -9.32
N ARG A 303 -6.63 10.11 -10.10
CA ARG A 303 -5.84 11.35 -9.94
C ARG A 303 -5.85 12.21 -11.20
N ALA A 304 -5.61 13.50 -11.03
CA ALA A 304 -5.47 14.44 -12.14
C ALA A 304 -4.20 14.20 -12.99
N ALA A 305 -3.15 13.61 -12.41
CA ALA A 305 -1.88 13.36 -13.09
C ALA A 305 -1.35 11.94 -12.77
N PRO A 306 -0.53 11.32 -13.64
CA PRO A 306 0.03 9.98 -13.47
C PRO A 306 1.21 9.97 -12.48
N ASN A 307 0.98 10.45 -11.26
CA ASN A 307 1.98 10.43 -10.20
C ASN A 307 1.33 10.41 -8.80
N MET A 308 2.09 9.95 -7.80
CA MET A 308 1.60 9.79 -6.42
C MET A 308 1.31 11.11 -5.69
N ARG A 309 1.75 12.25 -6.23
CA ARG A 309 1.54 13.60 -5.66
C ARG A 309 0.34 14.33 -6.26
N GLY A 310 -0.17 13.89 -7.42
CA GLY A 310 -1.27 14.55 -8.13
C GLY A 310 -2.58 14.52 -7.35
N THR A 311 -3.36 15.58 -7.45
CA THR A 311 -4.67 15.74 -6.79
C THR A 311 -5.57 14.54 -7.03
N VAL A 312 -6.19 14.03 -5.97
CA VAL A 312 -7.18 12.95 -6.05
C VAL A 312 -8.49 13.57 -6.54
N LEU A 313 -9.00 13.07 -7.67
CA LEU A 313 -10.27 13.49 -8.25
C LEU A 313 -11.43 12.63 -7.76
N ASP A 314 -11.20 11.32 -7.58
CA ASP A 314 -12.19 10.36 -7.07
C ASP A 314 -11.48 9.09 -6.55
N GLN A 315 -12.22 8.12 -6.03
CA GLN A 315 -11.73 6.80 -5.60
C GLN A 315 -12.54 5.68 -6.27
N VAL A 316 -11.86 4.74 -6.92
CA VAL A 316 -12.48 3.51 -7.41
C VAL A 316 -12.47 2.43 -6.33
N HIS A 317 -13.52 1.64 -6.26
CA HIS A 317 -13.67 0.55 -5.27
C HIS A 317 -13.31 -0.81 -5.88
N ALA A 318 -12.90 -1.76 -5.03
CA ALA A 318 -12.67 -3.13 -5.46
C ALA A 318 -13.96 -3.75 -6.04
N GLY A 319 -13.87 -4.36 -7.21
CA GLY A 319 -15.00 -4.92 -7.95
C GLY A 319 -15.67 -3.97 -8.94
N GLU A 320 -15.37 -2.66 -8.95
CA GLU A 320 -15.85 -1.74 -9.98
C GLU A 320 -15.25 -2.09 -11.35
N ILE A 321 -16.03 -1.88 -12.41
CA ILE A 321 -15.59 -2.02 -13.81
C ILE A 321 -15.24 -0.62 -14.32
N VAL A 322 -14.05 -0.46 -14.89
CA VAL A 322 -13.55 0.82 -15.40
C VAL A 322 -13.16 0.68 -16.88
N GLU A 323 -13.43 1.71 -17.65
CA GLU A 323 -13.00 1.82 -19.06
C GLU A 323 -11.52 2.23 -19.10
N LEU A 324 -10.71 1.55 -19.90
CA LEU A 324 -9.30 1.89 -20.14
C LEU A 324 -9.21 2.82 -21.36
N LEU A 325 -8.97 4.10 -21.10
CA LEU A 325 -8.82 5.12 -22.14
C LEU A 325 -7.39 5.21 -22.68
N GLY A 326 -6.39 4.88 -21.87
CA GLY A 326 -5.00 4.96 -22.27
C GLY A 326 -4.00 4.61 -21.16
N ARG A 327 -2.71 4.86 -21.43
CA ARG A 327 -1.62 4.64 -20.48
C ARG A 327 -0.59 5.77 -20.50
N SER A 328 0.13 5.91 -19.39
CA SER A 328 1.31 6.77 -19.32
C SER A 328 2.47 6.14 -20.13
N ALA A 329 3.43 6.96 -20.56
CA ALA A 329 4.59 6.52 -21.32
C ALA A 329 5.44 5.46 -20.60
N ASP A 330 5.46 5.51 -19.26
CA ASP A 330 6.13 4.53 -18.40
C ASP A 330 5.32 3.22 -18.18
N GLY A 331 4.04 3.19 -18.57
CA GLY A 331 3.15 2.04 -18.40
C GLY A 331 2.71 1.73 -16.97
N ASN A 332 3.11 2.54 -15.97
CA ASN A 332 2.75 2.34 -14.56
C ASN A 332 1.38 2.94 -14.21
N TRP A 333 0.93 3.92 -14.98
CA TRP A 333 -0.35 4.60 -14.81
C TRP A 333 -1.27 4.35 -16.00
N LEU A 334 -2.55 4.15 -15.71
CA LEU A 334 -3.61 3.96 -16.69
C LEU A 334 -4.62 5.08 -16.56
N TYR A 335 -4.97 5.65 -17.71
CA TYR A 335 -6.01 6.67 -17.82
C TYR A 335 -7.34 5.94 -17.96
N ILE A 336 -8.26 6.18 -17.01
CA ILE A 336 -9.51 5.43 -16.89
C ILE A 336 -10.72 6.34 -16.78
N ARG A 337 -11.88 5.86 -17.23
CA ARG A 337 -13.19 6.38 -16.85
C ARG A 337 -13.87 5.39 -15.91
N ASN A 338 -14.44 5.89 -14.82
CA ASN A 338 -15.17 5.07 -13.85
C ASN A 338 -16.69 5.05 -14.14
N PRO A 339 -17.48 4.20 -13.45
CA PRO A 339 -18.94 4.14 -13.64
C PRO A 339 -19.69 5.45 -13.33
N ARG A 340 -19.05 6.39 -12.63
CA ARG A 340 -19.60 7.71 -12.27
C ARG A 340 -19.28 8.78 -13.33
N GLY A 341 -18.65 8.40 -14.45
CA GLY A 341 -18.25 9.30 -15.53
C GLY A 341 -16.97 10.10 -15.26
N GLN A 342 -16.39 10.03 -14.06
CA GLN A 342 -15.14 10.71 -13.74
C GLN A 342 -13.97 10.04 -14.47
N VAL A 343 -13.14 10.87 -15.09
CA VAL A 343 -11.94 10.45 -15.81
C VAL A 343 -10.70 10.83 -15.01
N GLY A 344 -9.67 9.99 -15.03
CA GLY A 344 -8.35 10.31 -14.48
C GLY A 344 -7.39 9.13 -14.42
N TRP A 345 -6.25 9.35 -13.79
CA TRP A 345 -5.14 8.41 -13.70
C TRP A 345 -5.23 7.50 -12.47
N THR A 346 -5.16 6.18 -12.68
CA THR A 346 -5.01 5.20 -11.60
C THR A 346 -3.74 4.36 -11.78
N HIS A 347 -3.23 3.79 -10.69
CA HIS A 347 -2.01 2.99 -10.74
C HIS A 347 -2.31 1.58 -11.25
N ARG A 348 -1.48 1.06 -12.17
CA ARG A 348 -1.69 -0.23 -12.86
C ARG A 348 -1.97 -1.39 -11.90
N THR A 349 -1.31 -1.44 -10.75
CA THR A 349 -1.44 -2.54 -9.76
C THR A 349 -2.83 -2.65 -9.12
N LEU A 350 -3.70 -1.66 -9.32
CA LEU A 350 -5.07 -1.66 -8.81
C LEU A 350 -6.05 -2.37 -9.75
N LEU A 351 -5.67 -2.66 -11.01
CA LEU A 351 -6.56 -3.19 -12.05
C LEU A 351 -6.19 -4.62 -12.50
N ASN A 352 -7.20 -5.44 -12.80
CA ASN A 352 -7.03 -6.81 -13.28
C ASN A 352 -6.89 -6.86 -14.81
N LEU A 353 -5.72 -6.48 -15.31
CA LEU A 353 -5.46 -6.42 -16.75
C LEU A 353 -5.18 -7.82 -17.30
N ALA A 354 -6.01 -8.27 -18.25
CA ALA A 354 -5.69 -9.46 -19.03
C ALA A 354 -4.40 -9.22 -19.84
N THR A 355 -3.55 -10.25 -19.90
CA THR A 355 -2.20 -10.19 -20.45
C THR A 355 -2.19 -9.63 -21.89
N GLY A 356 -1.53 -8.49 -22.11
CA GLY A 356 -1.39 -7.86 -23.42
C GLY A 356 -2.48 -6.86 -23.82
N ILE A 357 -3.41 -6.49 -22.93
CA ILE A 357 -4.25 -5.29 -23.14
C ILE A 357 -3.41 -4.01 -23.02
N ASP A 358 -2.50 -3.97 -22.05
CA ASP A 358 -1.58 -2.85 -21.78
C ASP A 358 -0.71 -2.42 -22.97
N LYS A 359 -0.32 -3.35 -23.85
CA LYS A 359 0.42 -3.04 -25.08
C LYS A 359 -0.45 -2.44 -26.20
N ARG A 360 -1.78 -2.53 -26.09
CA ARG A 360 -2.75 -2.03 -27.07
C ARG A 360 -3.37 -0.69 -26.68
N LEU A 361 -3.09 -0.18 -25.47
CA LEU A 361 -3.53 1.15 -25.03
C LEU A 361 -2.63 2.24 -25.61
N GLU A 362 -3.27 3.27 -26.16
CA GLU A 362 -2.64 4.50 -26.63
C GLU A 362 -1.89 5.20 -25.48
N VAL A 363 -0.74 5.81 -25.79
CA VAL A 363 0.03 6.57 -24.81
C VAL A 363 -0.56 7.98 -24.73
N VAL A 364 -1.12 8.31 -23.57
CA VAL A 364 -1.75 9.61 -23.30
C VAL A 364 -0.73 10.49 -22.58
N ALA A 365 -0.50 11.69 -23.10
CA ALA A 365 0.31 12.71 -22.44
C ALA A 365 -0.43 13.27 -21.20
N PRO A 366 0.29 13.57 -20.09
CA PRO A 366 -0.30 14.01 -18.84
C PRO A 366 -0.87 15.44 -18.89
#